data_AF-W1YB34-F1
#
_entry.id   AF-W1YB34-F1
#
_cell.length_a   1.000
_cell.length_b   1.000
_cell.length_c   1.000
_cell.angle_alpha   90.00
_cell.angle_beta   90.00
_cell.angle_gamma   90.00
#
_symmetry.space_group_name_H-M   'P 1'
#
loop_
_entity.id
_entity.type
_entity.pdbx_description
1 polymer ?
#
loop_
_entity_poly.entity_id
_entity_poly.type
_entity_poly.pdbx_seq_one_letter_code
_entity_poly.pdbx_strand_id
1 'polypeptide(L)' 'AAEYEELMQVILSVRQACREQKQWALADCIRDRLAEIGITIEDSPQGARWKKREV' A
#
# COMPACT_ATOMS: atom_id res chain seq x y z
N ALA A 1 -1.10 5.40 16.37
CA ALA A 1 -2.55 5.26 16.59
C ALA A 1 -2.95 3.96 15.92
N ALA A 2 -3.47 2.97 16.66
CA ALA A 2 -3.72 1.63 16.13
C ALA A 2 -4.65 1.64 14.91
N GLU A 3 -5.55 2.63 14.83
CA GLU A 3 -6.46 2.79 13.68
C GLU A 3 -5.71 3.06 12.37
N TYR A 4 -4.54 3.69 12.42
CA TYR A 4 -3.75 3.98 11.22
C TYR A 4 -3.08 2.73 10.64
N GLU A 5 -2.69 1.78 11.50
CA GLU A 5 -2.14 0.49 11.07
C GLU A 5 -3.22 -0.36 10.40
N GLU A 6 -4.40 -0.43 11.02
CA GLU A 6 -5.56 -1.16 10.45
C GLU A 6 -5.99 -0.57 9.11
N LEU A 7 -6.06 0.77 9.00
CA LEU A 7 -6.35 1.44 7.74
C LEU A 7 -5.34 1.06 6.65
N MET A 8 -4.05 1.06 6.98
CA MET A 8 -3.01 0.67 6.03
C MET A 8 -3.11 -0.79 5.62
N GLN A 9 -3.45 -1.70 6.54
CA GLN A 9 -3.69 -3.10 6.21
C GLN A 9 -4.86 -3.27 5.21
N VAL A 10 -5.95 -2.51 5.38
CA VAL A 10 -7.07 -2.50 4.42
C VAL A 10 -6.61 -1.99 3.05
N ILE A 11 -5.85 -0.91 2.99
CA ILE A 11 -5.37 -0.37 1.69
C ILE A 11 -4.43 -1.35 1.00
N LEU A 12 -3.52 -1.98 1.76
CA LEU A 12 -2.59 -2.97 1.22
C LEU A 12 -3.31 -4.24 0.73
N SER A 13 -4.37 -4.68 1.42
CA SER A 13 -5.16 -5.83 0.97
C SER A 13 -5.94 -5.54 -0.31
N VAL A 14 -6.52 -4.34 -0.46
CA VAL A 14 -7.15 -3.89 -1.71
C VAL A 14 -6.14 -3.87 -2.85
N ARG A 15 -4.94 -3.32 -2.62
CA ARG A 15 -3.87 -3.30 -3.62
C ARG A 15 -3.47 -4.72 -4.05
N GLN A 16 -3.38 -5.65 -3.10
CA GLN A 16 -3.08 -7.05 -3.36
C GLN A 16 -4.18 -7.72 -4.19
N ALA A 17 -5.46 -7.49 -3.86
CA ALA A 17 -6.58 -8.00 -4.64
C ALA A 17 -6.57 -7.47 -6.10
N CYS A 18 -6.19 -6.20 -6.31
CA CYS A 18 -5.98 -5.67 -7.66
C CYS A 18 -4.87 -6.43 -8.41
N ARG A 19 -3.74 -6.75 -7.75
CA ARG A 19 -2.66 -7.54 -8.36
C ARG A 19 -3.11 -8.95 -8.73
N GLU A 20 -3.87 -9.62 -7.87
CA GLU A 20 -4.41 -10.96 -8.12
C GLU A 20 -5.37 -10.98 -9.31
N GLN A 21 -6.18 -9.93 -9.45
CA GLN A 21 -7.07 -9.70 -10.60
C GLN A 21 -6.34 -9.15 -11.84
N LYS A 22 -4.99 -9.04 -11.80
CA LYS A 22 -4.15 -8.50 -12.87
C LYS A 22 -4.50 -7.04 -13.25
N GLN A 23 -5.09 -6.30 -12.32
CA GLN A 23 -5.39 -4.87 -12.45
C GLN A 23 -4.17 -4.03 -12.05
N TRP A 24 -3.07 -4.18 -12.81
CA TRP A 24 -1.77 -3.57 -12.48
C TRP A 24 -1.86 -2.04 -12.35
N ALA A 25 -2.56 -1.39 -13.28
CA ALA A 25 -2.74 0.06 -13.28
C ALA A 25 -3.42 0.59 -12.01
N LEU A 26 -4.40 -0.16 -11.46
CA LEU A 26 -5.06 0.21 -10.21
C LEU A 26 -4.15 -0.02 -9.00
N ALA A 27 -3.42 -1.12 -8.98
CA ALA A 27 -2.45 -1.40 -7.92
C ALA A 27 -1.33 -0.35 -7.88
N ASP A 28 -0.84 0.08 -9.04
CA ASP A 28 0.15 1.15 -9.18
C ASP A 28 -0.43 2.51 -8.77
N CYS A 29 -1.66 2.82 -9.17
CA CYS A 29 -2.35 4.05 -8.73
C CYS A 29 -2.42 4.15 -7.20
N ILE A 30 -2.77 3.07 -6.51
CA ILE A 30 -2.79 3.03 -5.03
C ILE A 30 -1.39 3.31 -4.46
N ARG A 31 -0.35 2.67 -5.01
CA ARG A 31 1.04 2.87 -4.57
C ARG A 31 1.47 4.33 -4.75
N ASP A 32 1.17 4.90 -5.90
CA ASP A 32 1.64 6.25 -6.27
C ASP A 32 0.92 7.32 -5.44
N ARG A 33 -0.39 7.17 -5.21
CA ARG A 33 -1.17 8.05 -4.31
C ARG A 33 -0.67 8.02 -2.88
N LEU A 34 -0.29 6.85 -2.37
CA LEU A 34 0.32 6.75 -1.05
C LEU A 34 1.69 7.45 -1.02
N ALA A 35 2.49 7.31 -2.07
CA ALA A 35 3.79 7.98 -2.18
C ALA A 35 3.66 9.51 -2.21
N GLU A 36 2.64 10.05 -2.90
CA GLU A 36 2.32 11.48 -2.94
C GLU A 36 2.07 12.07 -1.54
N ILE A 37 1.44 11.31 -0.65
CA ILE A 37 1.18 11.72 0.75
C ILE A 37 2.30 11.31 1.73
N GLY A 38 3.47 10.91 1.21
CA GLY A 38 4.64 10.58 2.02
C GLY A 38 4.64 9.16 2.60
N ILE A 39 3.82 8.24 2.07
CA ILE A 39 3.78 6.83 2.49
C ILE A 39 4.41 5.97 1.39
N THR A 40 5.48 5.25 1.71
CA THR A 40 6.13 4.34 0.77
C THR A 40 5.78 2.91 1.09
N ILE A 41 5.45 2.12 0.07
CA ILE A 41 5.19 0.68 0.20
C ILE A 41 6.42 -0.11 -0.27
N GLU A 42 6.83 -1.08 0.52
CA GLU A 42 7.89 -2.04 0.24
C GLU A 42 7.26 -3.45 0.11
N ASP A 43 7.31 -4.03 -1.08
CA ASP A 43 6.87 -5.41 -1.30
C ASP A 43 7.94 -6.40 -0.84
N SER A 44 7.52 -7.45 -0.14
CA SER A 44 8.37 -8.58 0.21
C SER A 44 7.63 -9.90 0.05
N PRO A 45 8.32 -11.04 -0.10
CA PRO A 45 7.68 -12.36 -0.12
C PRO A 45 6.87 -12.67 1.14
N GLN A 46 7.14 -11.97 2.26
CA GLN A 46 6.42 -12.10 3.52
C GLN A 46 5.19 -11.17 3.62
N GLY A 47 4.95 -10.33 2.61
CA GLY A 47 3.88 -9.35 2.59
C GLY A 47 4.38 -7.93 2.32
N ALA A 48 3.44 -7.03 2.02
CA ALA A 48 3.74 -5.62 1.82
C ALA A 48 3.94 -4.93 3.18
N ARG A 49 5.02 -4.17 3.31
CA ARG A 49 5.29 -3.28 4.44
C ARG A 49 5.16 -1.84 3.98
N TRP A 50 4.84 -0.94 4.90
CA TRP A 50 4.74 0.48 4.61
C TRP A 50 5.57 1.31 5.59
N LYS A 51 6.05 2.46 5.14
CA LYS A 51 6.77 3.42 5.97
C LYS A 51 6.29 4.81 5.64
N LYS A 52 6.11 5.64 6.66
CA LYS A 52 5.96 7.08 6.49
C LYS A 52 7.34 7.68 6.29
N ARG A 53 7.56 8.45 5.23
CA ARG A 53 8.74 9.31 5.13
C ARG A 53 8.59 10.37 6.22
N GLU A 54 9.52 10.37 7.16
CA GLU A 54 9.74 11.55 7.98
C GLU A 54 10.21 12.66 7.03
N VAL A 55 9.46 13.75 7.02
CA VAL A 55 9.80 14.97 6.30
C VAL A 55 10.63 15.83 7.24
#